data_AF-A0AAW1X8D0-F1
#
_entry.id   AF-A0AAW1X8D0-F1
#
_cell.length_a   1.000
_cell.length_b   1.000
_cell.length_c   1.000
_cell.angle_alpha   90.00
_cell.angle_beta   90.00
_cell.angle_gamma   90.00
#
_symmetry.space_group_name_H-M   'P 1'
#
loop_
_entity.id
_entity.type
_entity.pdbx_description
1 polymer ?
#
loop_
_entity_poly.entity_id
_entity_poly.type
_entity_poly.pdbx_seq_one_letter_code
_entity_poly.pdbx_strand_id
1 'polypeptide(L)'
;MASTSCASKSSFPMKDASSNFIPYPAPLAKYEEVAANPKLFMSTLEKLHASMGTKFMIPIIGGRELDLHQLFVEGNFSWWYGKDC
;
A
#
# COMPACT_ATOMS: atom_id res chain seq x y z
N MET A 1 37.25 21.08 34.65
CA MET A 1 38.10 20.85 33.46
C MET A 1 37.25 20.20 32.39
N ALA A 2 37.34 20.72 31.16
CA ALA A 2 36.43 20.45 30.06
C ALA A 2 36.64 19.06 29.43
N SER A 3 35.57 18.48 28.93
CA SER A 3 35.60 17.44 27.89
C SER A 3 34.45 17.72 26.93
N THR A 4 34.73 18.56 25.95
CA THR A 4 33.92 18.76 24.75
C THR A 4 34.62 17.98 23.64
N SER A 5 33.94 17.01 23.01
CA SER A 5 34.43 16.43 21.76
C SER A 5 33.32 16.28 20.72
N CYS A 6 33.67 16.81 19.55
CA CYS A 6 33.08 16.67 18.21
C CYS A 6 31.56 16.83 18.02
N ALA A 7 31.19 18.09 17.77
CA ALA A 7 30.14 18.41 16.82
C ALA A 7 30.53 17.91 15.42
N SER A 8 29.97 16.77 15.01
CA SER A 8 29.96 16.37 13.60
C SER A 8 28.72 16.98 12.94
N LYS A 9 28.84 18.23 12.48
CA LYS A 9 27.95 18.77 11.46
C LYS A 9 28.22 18.00 10.17
N SER A 10 27.54 16.88 9.96
CA SER A 10 27.41 16.33 8.61
C SER A 10 26.29 17.08 7.90
N SER A 11 26.57 18.34 7.51
CA SER A 11 25.82 18.96 6.43
C SER A 11 26.21 18.19 5.17
N PHE A 12 25.47 17.14 4.85
CA PHE A 12 25.52 16.55 3.53
C PHE A 12 24.60 17.38 2.64
N PRO A 13 25.11 18.22 1.72
CA PRO A 13 24.31 18.68 0.59
C PRO A 13 24.25 17.49 -0.38
N MET A 14 23.37 16.54 -0.07
CA MET A 14 23.02 15.43 -0.94
C MET A 14 22.12 16.00 -2.03
N LYS A 15 22.77 16.63 -3.01
CA LYS A 15 22.19 16.89 -4.33
C LYS A 15 22.22 15.56 -5.06
N ASP A 16 21.32 14.67 -4.69
CA ASP A 16 21.21 13.36 -5.31
C ASP A 16 20.11 13.39 -6.35
N ALA A 17 20.49 12.87 -7.51
CA ALA A 17 19.70 12.71 -8.70
C ALA A 17 18.26 12.33 -8.36
N SER A 18 17.33 12.89 -9.13
CA SER A 18 15.90 12.55 -9.14
C SER A 18 15.71 11.04 -9.23
N SER A 19 15.79 10.34 -8.10
CA SER A 19 15.11 9.09 -7.92
C SER A 19 13.65 9.46 -8.12
N ASN A 20 12.98 8.84 -9.08
CA ASN A 20 11.55 8.98 -9.27
C ASN A 20 10.83 8.31 -8.08
N PHE A 21 11.09 8.81 -6.87
CA PHE A 21 10.44 8.37 -5.65
C PHE A 21 9.03 8.94 -5.70
N ILE A 22 8.10 8.13 -6.17
CA ILE A 22 6.68 8.47 -6.11
C ILE A 22 6.21 8.11 -4.69
N PRO A 23 5.96 9.11 -3.82
CA PRO A 23 5.48 8.82 -2.48
C PRO A 23 4.12 8.13 -2.57
N TYR A 24 3.90 7.14 -1.71
CA TYR A 24 2.60 6.49 -1.61
C TYR A 24 1.54 7.53 -1.23
N PRO A 25 0.38 7.56 -1.92
CA PRO A 25 -0.68 8.50 -1.58
C PRO A 25 -1.23 8.21 -0.18
N ALA A 26 -1.81 9.24 0.44
CA ALA A 26 -2.44 9.11 1.75
C ALA A 26 -3.55 8.03 1.72
N PRO A 27 -3.71 7.24 2.80
CA PRO A 27 -4.77 6.24 2.89
C PRO A 27 -6.15 6.88 2.72
N LEU A 28 -6.97 6.33 1.83
CA LEU A 28 -8.31 6.86 1.53
C LEU A 28 -9.39 6.38 2.52
N ALA A 29 -9.19 5.22 3.15
CA ALA A 29 -10.13 4.60 4.07
C ALA A 29 -9.40 3.62 5.01
N LYS A 30 -10.09 3.21 6.09
CA LYS A 30 -9.58 2.19 7.01
C LYS A 30 -9.75 0.79 6.43
N TYR A 31 -8.92 -0.14 6.88
CA TYR A 31 -8.98 -1.55 6.46
C TYR A 31 -10.38 -2.15 6.64
N GLU A 32 -10.99 -1.97 7.82
CA GLU A 32 -12.33 -2.51 8.14
C GLU A 32 -13.42 -2.04 7.16
N GLU A 33 -13.39 -0.76 6.78
CA GLU A 33 -14.39 -0.16 5.89
C GLU A 33 -14.24 -0.67 4.46
N VAL A 34 -13.00 -0.91 4.03
CA VAL A 34 -12.63 -1.47 2.74
C VAL A 34 -12.97 -2.96 2.67
N ALA A 35 -12.69 -3.71 3.73
CA ALA A 35 -13.02 -5.13 3.84
C ALA A 35 -14.54 -5.36 3.91
N ALA A 36 -15.30 -4.48 4.56
CA ALA A 36 -16.76 -4.59 4.65
C ALA A 36 -17.50 -4.23 3.34
N ASN A 37 -16.90 -3.38 2.49
CA ASN A 37 -17.60 -2.82 1.32
C ASN A 37 -16.85 -3.06 0.00
N PRO A 38 -17.27 -4.04 -0.83
CA PRO A 38 -16.61 -4.36 -2.10
C PRO A 38 -16.54 -3.18 -3.07
N LYS A 39 -17.60 -2.36 -3.11
CA LYS A 39 -17.64 -1.15 -3.96
C LYS A 39 -16.62 -0.10 -3.51
N LEU A 40 -16.45 0.06 -2.20
CA LEU A 40 -15.47 0.99 -1.63
C LEU A 40 -14.06 0.52 -1.97
N PHE A 41 -13.77 -0.78 -1.79
CA PHE A 41 -12.51 -1.40 -2.17
C PHE A 41 -12.14 -1.14 -3.63
N MET A 42 -13.04 -1.45 -4.57
CA MET A 42 -12.78 -1.22 -6.00
C MET A 42 -12.50 0.26 -6.29
N SER A 43 -13.31 1.17 -5.73
CA SER A 43 -13.11 2.62 -5.92
C SER A 43 -11.78 3.14 -5.35
N THR A 44 -11.32 2.58 -4.22
CA THR A 44 -10.02 2.95 -3.63
C THR A 44 -8.85 2.38 -4.42
N LEU A 45 -8.99 1.16 -4.95
CA LEU A 45 -7.98 0.55 -5.81
C LEU A 45 -7.81 1.33 -7.12
N GLU A 46 -8.90 1.71 -7.78
CA GLU A 46 -8.84 2.52 -9.00
C GLU A 46 -8.13 3.86 -8.76
N LYS A 47 -8.47 4.55 -7.66
CA LYS A 47 -7.83 5.82 -7.27
C LYS A 47 -6.35 5.65 -6.95
N LEU A 48 -5.98 4.56 -6.29
CA LEU A 48 -4.59 4.24 -6.00
C LEU A 48 -3.79 4.03 -7.29
N HIS A 49 -4.32 3.24 -8.23
CA HIS A 49 -3.68 3.00 -9.53
C HIS A 49 -3.57 4.28 -10.36
N ALA A 50 -4.61 5.11 -10.37
CA ALA A 50 -4.59 6.42 -11.02
C ALA A 50 -3.51 7.34 -10.42
N SER A 51 -3.34 7.33 -9.09
CA SER A 51 -2.31 8.13 -8.40
C SER A 51 -0.90 7.61 -8.67
N MET A 52 -0.73 6.31 -8.82
CA MET A 52 0.55 5.67 -9.12
C MET A 52 0.86 5.60 -10.63
N GLY A 53 -0.07 6.03 -11.49
CA GLY A 53 0.07 5.95 -12.95
C GLY A 53 0.07 4.52 -13.50
N THR A 54 -0.43 3.55 -12.74
CA THR A 54 -0.49 2.14 -13.15
C THR A 54 -1.85 1.82 -13.79
N LYS A 55 -1.84 0.89 -14.76
CA LYS A 55 -3.07 0.47 -15.42
C LYS A 55 -3.84 -0.50 -14.53
N PHE A 56 -5.01 -0.09 -14.03
CA PHE A 56 -5.92 -0.99 -13.34
C PHE A 56 -6.54 -1.98 -14.35
N MET A 57 -6.27 -3.26 -14.16
CA MET A 57 -6.84 -4.35 -14.96
C MET A 57 -7.25 -5.48 -14.03
N ILE A 58 -8.47 -5.97 -14.20
CA ILE A 58 -8.96 -7.15 -13.48
C ILE A 58 -8.66 -8.39 -14.33
N PRO A 59 -7.80 -9.31 -13.87
CA PRO A 59 -7.50 -10.51 -14.64
C PRO A 59 -8.72 -11.44 -14.69
N ILE A 60 -8.86 -12.17 -15.81
CA ILE A 60 -9.89 -13.19 -16.00
C ILE A 60 -9.28 -14.56 -15.73
N ILE A 61 -9.79 -15.30 -14.74
CA ILE A 61 -9.34 -16.66 -14.40
C ILE A 61 -10.44 -17.65 -14.77
N GLY A 62 -10.11 -18.63 -15.62
CA GLY A 62 -11.07 -19.67 -16.04
C GLY A 62 -12.31 -19.13 -16.76
N GLY A 63 -12.19 -17.99 -17.45
CA GLY A 63 -13.29 -17.35 -18.17
C GLY A 63 -14.24 -16.52 -17.30
N ARG A 64 -13.93 -16.32 -16.01
CA ARG A 64 -14.67 -15.41 -15.11
C ARG A 64 -13.77 -14.27 -14.62
N GLU A 65 -14.37 -13.13 -14.39
CA GLU A 65 -13.70 -11.99 -13.77
C GLU A 65 -13.30 -12.33 -12.32
N LEU A 66 -12.07 -11.97 -11.95
CA LEU A 66 -11.56 -12.22 -10.61
C LEU A 66 -12.20 -11.27 -9.60
N ASP A 67 -12.87 -11.82 -8.58
CA ASP A 67 -13.33 -11.01 -7.45
C ASP A 67 -12.15 -10.66 -6.55
N LEU A 68 -11.54 -9.50 -6.82
CA LEU A 68 -10.41 -8.98 -6.04
C LEU A 68 -10.79 -8.70 -4.59
N HIS A 69 -12.06 -8.36 -4.30
CA HIS A 69 -12.49 -8.08 -2.93
C HIS A 69 -12.55 -9.37 -2.12
N GLN A 70 -13.12 -10.42 -2.70
CA GLN A 70 -13.12 -11.74 -2.06
C GLN A 70 -11.69 -12.23 -1.82
N LEU A 71 -10.78 -12.04 -2.78
CA LEU A 71 -9.38 -12.45 -2.64
C LEU A 71 -8.64 -11.65 -1.55
N PHE A 72 -8.95 -10.36 -1.42
CA PHE A 72 -8.41 -9.49 -0.38
C PHE A 72 -8.89 -9.89 1.02
N VAL A 73 -10.19 -10.19 1.17
CA VAL A 73 -10.77 -10.60 2.46
C VAL A 73 -10.33 -12.02 2.81
N GLU A 74 -10.43 -12.98 1.88
CA GLU A 74 -10.07 -14.38 2.08
C GLU A 74 -8.58 -14.54 2.44
N GLY A 75 -7.70 -13.81 1.76
CA GLY A 75 -6.27 -13.80 2.05
C GLY A 75 -5.93 -13.29 3.45
N ASN A 76 -6.80 -12.45 4.02
CA ASN A 76 -6.59 -11.91 5.37
C ASN A 76 -7.32 -12.70 6.46
N PHE A 77 -8.45 -13.33 6.15
CA PHE A 77 -9.24 -14.08 7.13
C PHE A 77 -8.90 -15.57 7.18
N SER A 78 -8.68 -16.25 6.06
CA SER A 78 -8.47 -17.71 6.07
C SER A 78 -7.07 -18.13 6.55
N TRP A 79 -6.09 -17.24 6.53
CA TRP A 79 -4.74 -17.53 7.04
C TRP A 79 -4.52 -17.07 8.49
N TRP A 80 -5.31 -16.11 8.98
CA TRP A 80 -5.22 -15.63 10.36
C TRP A 80 -6.23 -16.30 11.30
N TYR A 81 -7.42 -16.63 10.81
CA TYR A 81 -8.34 -17.57 11.47
C TYR A 81 -8.04 -18.98 10.97
N GLY A 82 -6.78 -19.39 11.13
CA GLY A 82 -6.44 -20.80 11.13
C GLY A 82 -7.20 -21.46 12.28
N LYS A 83 -8.39 -21.97 11.98
CA LYS A 83 -8.94 -23.21 12.51
C LYS A 83 -8.45 -23.57 13.92
N ASP A 84 -8.83 -22.77 14.91
CA ASP A 84 -8.80 -23.23 16.28
C ASP A 84 -9.97 -24.20 16.44
N CYS A 85 -9.63 -25.49 16.33
CA CYS A 85 -10.31 -26.75 16.69
C CYS A 85 -10.25 -27.79 15.55
#